data_AF-A0A439U2N0-F1
#
_entry.id   AF-A0A439U2N0-F1
#
_cell.length_a   1.000
_cell.length_b   1.000
_cell.length_c   1.000
_cell.angle_alpha   90.00
_cell.angle_beta   90.00
_cell.angle_gamma   90.00
#
_symmetry.space_group_name_H-M   'P 1'
#
loop_
_entity.id
_entity.type
_entity.pdbx_description
1 polymer ?
#
loop_
_entity_poly.entity_id
_entity_poly.type
_entity_poly.pdbx_seq_one_letter_code
_entity_poly.pdbx_strand_id
1 'polypeptide(L)' 'MTVNSPLQYVTELFAEGKRAELARLLGVSRSTVTGWDNLERRPDGMGGTIPAAYMSKLLKIAAQRGIKLDFSKIFPS' A
#
# COMPACT_ATOMS: atom_id res chain seq x y z
N MET A 1 9.01 -6.04 -13.22
CA MET A 1 9.36 -5.11 -12.13
C MET A 1 9.51 -5.91 -10.85
N THR A 2 10.65 -5.79 -10.18
CA THR A 2 10.84 -6.39 -8.85
C THR A 2 10.05 -5.56 -7.84
N VAL A 3 8.99 -6.14 -7.29
CA VAL A 3 8.21 -5.54 -6.22
C VAL A 3 8.96 -5.84 -4.93
N ASN A 4 9.49 -4.80 -4.27
CA ASN A 4 10.36 -4.96 -3.10
C ASN A 4 9.59 -4.87 -1.77
N SER A 5 8.32 -4.45 -1.80
CA SER A 5 7.46 -4.41 -0.61
C SER A 5 5.97 -4.46 -0.95
N PRO A 6 5.11 -4.90 -0.01
CA PRO A 6 3.65 -4.81 -0.15
C PRO A 6 3.15 -3.40 -0.50
N LEU A 7 3.74 -2.38 0.10
CA LEU A 7 3.38 -0.99 -0.15
C LEU A 7 3.76 -0.56 -1.56
N GLN A 8 4.92 -0.98 -2.08
CA GLN A 8 5.28 -0.75 -3.48
C GLN A 8 4.27 -1.42 -4.41
N TYR A 9 3.92 -2.69 -4.17
CA TYR A 9 2.92 -3.42 -4.95
C TYR A 9 1.59 -2.66 -5.05
N VAL A 10 1.04 -2.25 -3.91
CA VAL A 10 -0.23 -1.51 -3.86
C VAL A 10 -0.09 -0.14 -4.53
N THR A 11 1.04 0.54 -4.37
CA THR A 11 1.24 1.84 -5.03
C THR A 11 1.26 1.69 -6.55
N GLU A 12 1.96 0.69 -7.09
CA GLU A 12 1.96 0.41 -8.52
C GLU A 12 0.55 0.12 -9.03
N LEU A 13 -0.15 -0.78 -8.34
CA LEU A 13 -1.43 -1.30 -8.81
C LEU A 13 -2.58 -0.27 -8.75
N PHE A 14 -2.60 0.59 -7.74
CA PHE A 14 -3.69 1.55 -7.53
C PHE A 14 -3.38 2.97 -8.00
N ALA A 15 -2.10 3.30 -8.14
CA ALA A 15 -1.63 4.66 -8.24
C ALA A 15 -0.43 4.84 -9.20
N GLU A 16 -0.10 3.85 -10.04
CA GLU A 16 0.98 3.93 -11.03
C GLU A 16 2.33 4.35 -10.42
N GLY A 17 2.63 3.84 -9.22
CA GLY A 17 3.87 4.14 -8.49
C GLY A 17 3.84 5.49 -7.75
N LYS A 18 2.77 6.29 -7.89
CA LYS A 18 2.67 7.63 -7.29
C LYS A 18 2.09 7.56 -5.87
N ARG A 19 2.96 7.66 -4.85
CA ARG A 19 2.56 7.67 -3.42
C ARG A 19 1.55 8.76 -3.05
N ALA A 20 1.63 9.92 -3.69
CA ALA A 20 0.66 11.00 -3.47
C ALA A 20 -0.76 10.61 -3.92
N GLU A 21 -0.86 9.89 -5.03
CA GLU A 21 -2.15 9.41 -5.54
C GLU A 21 -2.69 8.28 -4.65
N LEU A 22 -1.84 7.35 -4.20
CA LEU A 22 -2.24 6.35 -3.21
C LEU A 22 -2.77 7.02 -1.93
N ALA A 23 -2.10 8.05 -1.43
CA ALA A 23 -2.54 8.81 -0.25
C ALA A 23 -3.91 9.46 -0.47
N ARG A 24 -4.12 10.07 -1.64
CA ARG A 24 -5.41 10.66 -2.03
C ARG A 24 -6.54 9.62 -2.03
N LEU A 25 -6.29 8.43 -2.60
CA LEU A 25 -7.26 7.33 -2.60
C LEU A 25 -7.59 6.86 -1.19
N LEU A 26 -6.58 6.77 -0.32
CA LEU A 26 -6.73 6.33 1.06
C LEU A 26 -7.30 7.41 1.98
N GLY A 27 -7.33 8.68 1.55
CA GLY A 27 -7.83 9.79 2.35
C GLY A 27 -6.87 10.19 3.47
N VAL A 28 -5.57 10.04 3.23
CA VAL A 28 -4.50 10.37 4.18
C VAL A 28 -3.50 11.32 3.53
N SER A 29 -2.61 11.90 4.34
CA SER A 29 -1.54 12.74 3.81
C SER A 29 -0.47 11.90 3.09
N ARG A 30 0.25 12.53 2.13
CA ARG A 30 1.40 11.89 1.48
C ARG A 30 2.45 11.45 2.50
N SER A 31 2.73 12.28 3.52
CA SER A 31 3.72 11.97 4.55
C SER A 31 3.32 10.76 5.39
N THR A 32 2.02 10.52 5.60
CA THR A 32 1.52 9.29 6.22
C THR A 32 1.96 8.07 5.42
N VAL A 33 1.74 8.06 4.10
CA VAL A 33 2.13 6.93 3.23
C VAL A 33 3.66 6.79 3.12
N THR A 34 4.42 7.89 3.08
CA THR A 34 5.88 7.83 3.09
C THR A 34 6.42 7.29 4.42
N GLY A 35 5.77 7.64 5.54
CA GLY A 35 6.13 7.13 6.86
C GLY A 35 5.95 5.62 7.01
N TRP A 36 5.27 4.97 6.07
CA TRP A 36 5.09 3.53 6.07
C TRP A 36 6.32 2.73 5.62
N ASP A 37 7.21 3.36 4.86
CA ASP A 37 8.53 2.80 4.53
C ASP A 37 9.58 3.12 5.60
N ASN A 38 9.26 3.98 6.57
CA ASN A 38 10.21 4.39 7.59
C ASN A 38 10.34 3.30 8.67
N LEU A 39 11.48 2.60 8.65
CA LEU A 39 11.82 1.54 9.59
C LEU A 39 11.97 2.02 11.04
N GLU A 40 12.34 3.28 11.28
CA GLU A 40 12.49 3.86 12.62
C GLU A 40 11.14 4.22 13.26
N ARG A 41 10.10 4.44 12.44
CA ARG A 41 8.76 4.85 12.89
C ARG A 41 7.75 3.71 12.87
N ARG A 42 8.14 2.56 12.34
CA ARG A 42 7.33 1.34 12.22
C ARG A 42 7.85 0.29 13.19
N PRO A 43 6.99 -0.61 13.69
CA PRO A 43 7.45 -1.82 14.36
C PRO A 43 8.38 -2.64 13.45
N ASP A 44 9.31 -3.39 14.04
CA ASP A 44 10.23 -4.25 13.30
C ASP A 44 9.48 -5.19 12.34
N GLY A 45 10.00 -5.31 11.12
CA GLY A 45 9.39 -6.13 10.06
C GLY A 45 8.15 -5.51 9.40
N MET A 46 7.65 -4.36 9.87
CA MET A 46 6.48 -3.68 9.30
C MET A 46 6.84 -2.55 8.32
N GLY A 47 8.12 -2.31 8.04
CA GLY A 47 8.52 -1.36 7.00
C GLY A 47 8.00 -1.78 5.63
N GLY A 48 7.41 -0.85 4.90
CA GLY A 48 6.89 -1.12 3.55
C GLY A 48 5.62 -1.96 3.51
N THR A 49 4.87 -2.07 4.61
CA THR A 49 3.54 -2.70 4.64
C THR A 49 2.41 -1.68 4.70
N ILE A 50 1.20 -2.08 4.31
CA ILE A 50 0.00 -1.26 4.47
C ILE A 50 -0.65 -1.59 5.83
N PRO A 51 -0.99 -0.60 6.68
CA PRO A 51 -1.71 -0.88 7.91
C PRO A 51 -3.08 -1.50 7.62
N ALA A 52 -3.47 -2.50 8.42
CA ALA A 52 -4.71 -3.26 8.24
C ALA A 52 -5.97 -2.36 8.15
N ALA A 53 -5.98 -1.22 8.86
CA ALA A 53 -7.06 -0.24 8.83
C ALA A 53 -7.41 0.28 7.42
N TYR A 54 -6.48 0.24 6.46
CA TYR A 54 -6.71 0.69 5.09
C TYR A 54 -7.10 -0.43 4.13
N MET A 55 -7.05 -1.70 4.56
CA MET A 55 -7.27 -2.83 3.66
C MET A 55 -8.71 -2.90 3.14
N SER A 56 -9.71 -2.68 3.99
CA SER A 56 -11.11 -2.67 3.55
C SER A 56 -11.36 -1.62 2.45
N LYS A 57 -10.67 -0.48 2.53
CA LYS A 57 -10.77 0.59 1.52
C LYS A 57 -10.09 0.19 0.21
N LEU A 58 -8.90 -0.42 0.28
CA LEU A 58 -8.21 -0.95 -0.90
C LEU A 58 -9.03 -2.03 -1.61
N LEU A 59 -9.63 -2.96 -0.86
CA LEU A 59 -10.50 -4.00 -1.42
C LEU A 59 -11.72 -3.40 -2.13
N LYS A 60 -12.35 -2.38 -1.53
CA LYS A 60 -13.48 -1.67 -2.16
C LYS A 60 -13.07 -0.99 -3.46
N ILE A 61 -11.93 -0.29 -3.47
CA ILE A 61 -11.41 0.36 -4.68
C ILE A 61 -11.05 -0.68 -5.75
N ALA A 62 -10.47 -1.82 -5.33
CA ALA A 62 -10.10 -2.88 -6.26
C ALA A 62 -11.33 -3.47 -6.97
N ALA A 63 -12.39 -3.75 -6.21
CA ALA A 63 -13.66 -4.21 -6.75
C ALA A 63 -14.27 -3.18 -7.72
N GLN A 64 -14.26 -1.89 -7.36
CA GLN A 64 -14.79 -0.82 -8.21
C GLN A 64 -14.01 -0.63 -9.52
N ARG A 65 -12.71 -0.90 -9.50
CA ARG A 65 -11.80 -0.71 -10.65
C ARG A 65 -11.50 -1.98 -11.43
N GLY A 66 -12.05 -3.13 -11.02
CA GLY A 66 -11.72 -4.43 -11.61
C GLY A 66 -10.26 -4.86 -11.41
N ILE A 67 -9.60 -4.34 -10.36
CA ILE A 67 -8.21 -4.66 -10.04
C ILE A 67 -8.16 -6.02 -9.35
N LYS A 68 -7.35 -6.94 -9.86
CA LYS A 68 -7.04 -8.22 -9.20
C LYS A 68 -5.86 -8.04 -8.24
N LEU A 69 -6.10 -8.36 -6.96
CA LEU A 69 -5.07 -8.32 -5.93
C LEU A 69 -4.42 -9.69 -5.78
N ASP A 70 -3.10 -9.69 -5.76
CA ASP A 70 -2.28 -10.83 -5.38
C ASP A 70 -1.95 -10.74 -3.89
N PHE A 71 -2.68 -11.51 -3.08
CA PHE A 71 -2.52 -11.49 -1.63
C PHE A 71 -1.15 -11.97 -1.16
N SER A 72 -0.45 -12.79 -1.95
CA SER A 72 0.93 -13.22 -1.61
C SER A 72 1.91 -12.04 -1.61
N LYS A 73 1.62 -10.99 -2.40
CA LYS A 73 2.42 -9.76 -2.45
C LYS A 73 2.04 -8.76 -1.37
N ILE A 74 0.84 -8.88 -0.79
CA ILE A 74 0.35 -8.00 0.28
C ILE A 74 0.77 -8.56 1.64
N PHE A 75 0.74 -9.88 1.80
CA PHE A 75 1.07 -10.61 3.02
C PHE A 75 2.15 -11.67 2.70
N PRO A 76 3.40 -11.25 2.46
CA PRO A 76 4.49 -12.20 2.25
C PRO A 76 4.75 -12.97 3.55
N SER A 77 4.77 -14.30 3.43
CA SER A 77 5.14 -15.26 4.49
C SER A 77 6.64 -15.30 4.75
#